data_AF-A0A0F9B7G5-F1
#
_entry.id   AF-A0A0F9B7G5-F1
#
_cell.length_a   1.000
_cell.length_b   1.000
_cell.length_c   1.000
_cell.angle_alpha   90.00
_cell.angle_beta   90.00
_cell.angle_gamma   90.00
#
_symmetry.space_group_name_H-M   'P 1'
#
loop_
_entity.id
_entity.type
_entity.pdbx_description
1 polymer ?
#
loop_
_entity_poly.entity_id
_entity_poly.type
_entity_poly.pdbx_seq_one_letter_code
_entity_poly.pdbx_strand_id
1 'polypeptide(L)'
;YKASRMYAFNKNDYNNVFKKAHKLRKEVGDGLLGLSVLPLEVTAILSARMPRQRGSARRPRIKGPVAAINLEATDQRILDVYIEKVDEIMTKDESTRPFSFEQIDPTLKRPDTWQYNLKASFNYFHNLISVAPPKITCTTCHKIPISGLEELSQKAQQFDIDHNKTYPPGTMAIWAGVIAFMPNGNCIFVGGFNADNVEEKRQLSMDLWHKKIRYQVRYGAAHYWLGESISQSITEAGAFTSDFVKFFKDMKKAVDPNFLLSPNKWHLYSYEDDITKYLVNDE
;
A
#
# COMPACT_ATOMS: atom_id res chain seq x y z
N TYR A 1 -5.74 -0.08 27.47
CA TYR A 1 -6.52 1.09 27.00
C TYR A 1 -6.15 1.39 25.56
N LYS A 2 -7.10 1.82 24.71
CA LYS A 2 -6.87 2.06 23.29
C LYS A 2 -7.57 3.33 22.82
N ALA A 3 -6.96 4.04 21.88
CA ALA A 3 -7.55 5.21 21.24
C ALA A 3 -7.30 5.20 19.73
N SER A 4 -8.16 5.89 19.00
CA SER A 4 -7.99 6.14 17.57
C SER A 4 -8.07 7.64 17.29
N ARG A 5 -7.18 8.14 16.44
CA ARG A 5 -7.17 9.52 15.94
C ARG A 5 -7.01 9.55 14.43
N MET A 6 -7.61 10.54 13.80
CA MET A 6 -7.49 10.77 12.36
C MET A 6 -7.25 12.23 12.06
N TYR A 7 -6.41 12.48 11.08
CA TYR A 7 -5.99 13.81 10.68
C TYR A 7 -5.97 13.93 9.17
N ALA A 8 -6.60 14.97 8.64
CA ALA A 8 -6.51 15.31 7.22
C ALA A 8 -5.40 16.33 7.01
N PHE A 9 -4.50 16.04 6.07
CA PHE A 9 -3.49 17.00 5.64
C PHE A 9 -4.14 18.10 4.79
N ASN A 10 -3.66 19.33 4.95
CA ASN A 10 -4.20 20.49 4.24
C ASN A 10 -3.70 20.60 2.79
N LYS A 11 -2.66 19.83 2.43
CA LYS A 11 -2.05 19.73 1.09
C LYS A 11 -1.68 18.29 0.79
N ASN A 12 -1.62 17.92 -0.49
CA ASN A 12 -1.09 16.64 -0.96
C ASN A 12 0.45 16.68 -0.97
N ASP A 13 1.06 16.66 0.21
CA ASP A 13 2.49 16.81 0.43
C ASP A 13 3.04 15.61 1.23
N TYR A 14 3.68 14.68 0.52
CA TYR A 14 4.24 13.47 1.10
C TYR A 14 5.52 13.71 1.91
N ASN A 15 6.22 14.84 1.72
CA ASN A 15 7.32 15.22 2.60
C ASN A 15 6.80 15.59 3.99
N ASN A 16 5.70 16.35 4.05
CA ASN A 16 5.07 16.64 5.32
C ASN A 16 4.52 15.37 6.00
N VAL A 17 3.93 14.45 5.23
CA VAL A 17 3.54 13.13 5.75
C VAL A 17 4.73 12.40 6.38
N PHE A 18 5.87 12.36 5.69
CA PHE A 18 7.10 11.76 6.21
C PHE A 18 7.52 12.43 7.54
N LYS A 19 7.61 13.76 7.57
CA LYS A 19 8.04 14.51 8.78
C LYS A 19 7.15 14.20 9.98
N LYS A 20 5.83 14.20 9.79
CA LYS A 20 4.86 13.86 10.86
C LYS A 20 4.99 12.41 11.29
N ALA A 21 5.04 11.47 10.35
CA ALA A 21 5.16 10.05 10.65
C ALA A 21 6.47 9.72 11.38
N HIS A 22 7.58 10.33 10.98
CA HIS A 22 8.87 10.21 11.66
C HIS A 22 8.80 10.76 13.10
N LYS A 23 8.22 11.95 13.29
CA LYS A 23 8.06 12.56 14.61
C LYS A 23 7.19 11.72 15.54
N LEU A 24 6.05 11.21 15.03
CA LEU A 24 5.18 10.28 15.76
C LEU A 24 5.96 9.02 16.20
N ARG A 25 6.71 8.41 15.29
CA ARG A 25 7.52 7.23 15.60
C ARG A 25 8.56 7.50 16.69
N LYS A 26 9.15 8.70 16.71
CA LYS A 26 10.18 9.09 17.67
C LYS A 26 9.61 9.45 19.04
N GLU A 27 8.46 10.11 19.10
CA GLU A 27 7.96 10.73 20.35
C GLU A 27 6.83 9.96 21.02
N VAL A 28 6.10 9.12 20.27
CA VAL A 28 5.00 8.28 20.78
C VAL A 28 5.14 6.82 20.33
N GLY A 29 6.33 6.41 19.91
CA GLY A 29 6.62 5.10 19.31
C GLY A 29 6.08 3.91 20.10
N ASP A 30 6.29 3.89 21.41
CA ASP A 30 5.88 2.81 22.31
C ASP A 30 4.35 2.68 22.45
N GLY A 31 3.64 3.79 22.25
CA GLY A 31 2.18 3.83 22.28
C GLY A 31 1.52 3.55 20.94
N LEU A 32 2.27 3.52 19.83
CA LEU A 32 1.72 3.35 18.49
C LEU A 32 1.35 1.89 18.20
N LEU A 33 0.07 1.57 18.33
CA LEU A 33 -0.50 0.31 17.83
C LEU A 33 -0.52 0.25 16.29
N GLY A 34 -0.73 1.40 15.63
CA GLY A 34 -0.72 1.46 14.17
C GLY A 34 -0.69 2.87 13.63
N LEU A 35 0.01 3.06 12.51
CA LEU A 35 0.08 4.30 11.77
C LEU A 35 -0.08 4.01 10.29
N SER A 36 -1.11 4.58 9.68
CA SER A 36 -1.38 4.43 8.25
C SER A 36 -1.88 5.74 7.66
N VAL A 37 -1.68 5.92 6.37
CA VAL A 37 -2.17 7.07 5.61
C VAL A 37 -2.99 6.58 4.43
N LEU A 38 -4.16 7.16 4.23
CA LEU A 38 -4.97 7.03 3.02
C LEU A 38 -4.59 8.16 2.07
N PRO A 39 -4.10 7.85 0.85
CA PRO A 39 -3.83 8.87 -0.16
C PRO A 39 -5.05 9.72 -0.49
N LEU A 40 -4.80 10.94 -1.01
CA LEU A 40 -5.86 11.87 -1.38
C LEU A 40 -6.85 11.23 -2.36
N GLU A 41 -6.36 10.51 -3.36
CA GLU A 41 -7.16 9.87 -4.41
C GLU A 41 -8.16 8.88 -3.81
N VAL A 42 -7.74 8.12 -2.81
CA VAL A 42 -8.58 7.15 -2.10
C VAL A 42 -9.67 7.85 -1.33
N THR A 43 -9.31 8.89 -0.56
CA THR A 43 -10.31 9.65 0.20
C THR A 43 -11.29 10.39 -0.70
N ALA A 44 -10.82 10.87 -1.87
CA ALA A 44 -11.66 11.48 -2.89
C ALA A 44 -12.64 10.46 -3.50
N ILE A 45 -12.19 9.24 -3.82
CA ILE A 45 -13.06 8.15 -4.31
C ILE A 45 -14.11 7.78 -3.26
N LEU A 46 -13.70 7.62 -2.00
CA LEU A 46 -14.64 7.32 -0.91
C LEU A 46 -15.66 8.44 -0.76
N SER A 47 -15.22 9.69 -0.72
CA SER A 47 -16.11 10.85 -0.71
C SER A 47 -17.04 10.89 -1.92
N ALA A 48 -16.55 10.49 -3.10
CA ALA A 48 -17.31 10.44 -4.33
C ALA A 48 -18.49 9.48 -4.28
N ARG A 49 -18.31 8.33 -3.61
CA ARG A 49 -19.28 7.24 -3.50
C ARG A 49 -20.34 7.44 -2.41
N MET A 50 -20.09 8.30 -1.42
CA MET A 50 -21.03 8.49 -0.31
C MET A 50 -22.26 9.31 -0.73
N PRO A 51 -23.46 8.98 -0.23
CA PRO A 51 -24.66 9.78 -0.45
C PRO A 51 -24.40 11.23 -0.05
N ARG A 52 -24.90 12.19 -0.82
CA ARG A 52 -24.82 13.60 -0.41
C ARG A 52 -25.54 13.76 0.93
N GLN A 53 -24.90 14.43 1.88
CA GLN A 53 -25.56 14.87 3.10
C GLN A 53 -26.84 15.61 2.74
N ARG A 54 -27.97 15.15 3.26
CA ARG A 54 -29.27 15.81 3.11
C ARG A 54 -29.13 17.22 3.72
N GLY A 55 -29.24 18.26 2.90
CA GLY A 55 -29.10 19.66 3.33
C GLY A 55 -27.69 20.28 3.20
N SER A 56 -26.64 19.52 2.84
CA SER A 56 -25.33 20.12 2.51
C SER A 56 -25.24 20.38 1.00
N ALA A 57 -24.96 21.62 0.60
CA ALA A 57 -24.75 21.96 -0.81
C ALA A 57 -23.42 21.42 -1.36
N ARG A 58 -22.44 21.08 -0.50
CA ARG A 58 -21.06 20.72 -0.91
C ARG A 58 -20.45 19.67 0.02
N ARG A 59 -19.78 18.68 -0.57
CA ARG A 59 -18.94 17.69 0.15
C ARG A 59 -17.75 18.38 0.82
N PRO A 60 -17.24 17.88 1.97
CA PRO A 60 -16.03 18.41 2.59
C PRO A 60 -14.88 18.40 1.60
N ARG A 61 -14.16 19.53 1.50
CA ARG A 61 -12.99 19.62 0.63
C ARG A 61 -11.79 18.99 1.33
N ILE A 62 -11.49 17.74 0.96
CA ILE A 62 -10.26 17.05 1.36
C ILE A 62 -9.19 17.44 0.34
N LYS A 63 -8.08 18.02 0.82
CA LYS A 63 -7.01 18.60 -0.02
C LYS A 63 -5.70 17.81 0.04
N GLY A 64 -5.62 16.86 0.95
CA GLY A 64 -4.43 16.05 1.19
C GLY A 64 -4.80 14.67 1.72
N PRO A 65 -3.78 13.83 1.93
CA PRO A 65 -3.96 12.50 2.50
C PRO A 65 -4.56 12.54 3.91
N VAL A 66 -5.05 11.41 4.38
CA VAL A 66 -5.64 11.27 5.73
C VAL A 66 -4.85 10.25 6.54
N ALA A 67 -4.24 10.68 7.64
CA ALA A 67 -3.60 9.79 8.60
C ALA A 67 -4.64 9.15 9.53
N ALA A 68 -4.45 7.87 9.83
CA ALA A 68 -5.12 7.13 10.89
C ALA A 68 -4.06 6.61 11.86
N ILE A 69 -4.23 6.96 13.14
CA ILE A 69 -3.30 6.71 14.22
C ILE A 69 -4.05 5.93 15.30
N ASN A 70 -3.56 4.73 15.61
CA ASN A 70 -4.11 3.90 16.68
C ASN A 70 -3.08 3.83 17.80
N LEU A 71 -3.55 4.04 19.02
CA LEU A 71 -2.75 4.06 20.24
C LEU A 71 -3.18 2.94 21.19
N GLU A 72 -2.22 2.40 21.93
CA GLU A 72 -2.45 1.46 23.01
C GLU A 72 -1.50 1.74 24.19
N ALA A 73 -2.03 1.58 25.41
CA ALA A 73 -1.24 1.64 26.63
C ALA A 73 -1.85 0.74 27.72
N THR A 74 -1.04 0.33 28.68
CA THR A 74 -1.47 -0.48 29.84
C THR A 74 -2.22 0.34 30.89
N ASP A 75 -2.04 1.66 30.92
CA ASP A 75 -2.67 2.61 31.86
C ASP A 75 -3.31 3.79 31.11
N GLN A 76 -4.48 4.25 31.56
CA GLN A 76 -5.19 5.37 30.92
C GLN A 76 -4.38 6.67 30.95
N ARG A 77 -3.66 6.95 32.04
CA ARG A 77 -2.85 8.18 32.16
C ARG A 77 -1.71 8.21 31.14
N ILE A 78 -1.13 7.05 30.83
CA ILE A 78 -0.11 6.93 29.78
C ILE A 78 -0.75 7.12 28.41
N LEU A 79 -1.94 6.56 28.18
CA LEU A 79 -2.68 6.77 26.93
C LEU A 79 -3.01 8.25 26.71
N ASP A 80 -3.42 8.98 27.76
CA ASP A 80 -3.74 10.40 27.69
C ASP A 80 -2.51 11.23 27.27
N VAL A 81 -1.32 10.91 27.81
CA VAL A 81 -0.05 11.54 27.38
C VAL A 81 0.23 11.26 25.90
N TYR A 82 0.00 10.03 25.42
CA TYR A 82 0.19 9.72 24.00
C TYR A 82 -0.81 10.46 23.10
N ILE A 83 -2.07 10.58 23.52
CA ILE A 83 -3.10 11.35 22.80
C ILE A 83 -2.67 12.81 22.70
N GLU A 84 -2.30 13.43 23.82
CA GLU A 84 -1.87 14.84 23.85
C GLU A 84 -0.69 15.09 22.91
N LYS A 85 0.33 14.22 22.96
CA LYS A 85 1.49 14.31 22.05
C LYS A 85 1.12 14.11 20.59
N VAL A 86 0.24 13.16 20.27
CA VAL A 86 -0.25 12.97 18.90
C VAL A 86 -0.95 14.23 18.41
N ASP A 87 -1.83 14.80 19.23
CA ASP A 87 -2.60 15.98 18.87
C ASP A 87 -1.68 17.19 18.68
N GLU A 88 -0.68 17.38 19.55
CA GLU A 88 0.37 18.40 19.38
C GLU A 88 1.15 18.19 18.07
N ILE A 89 1.70 16.98 17.85
CA ILE A 89 2.50 16.68 16.65
C ILE A 89 1.71 16.96 15.38
N MET A 90 0.44 16.57 15.35
CA MET A 90 -0.38 16.67 14.15
C MET A 90 -0.88 18.09 13.89
N THR A 91 -1.22 18.86 14.92
CA THR A 91 -1.92 20.16 14.76
C THR A 91 -1.05 21.40 14.93
N LYS A 92 0.11 21.31 15.60
CA LYS A 92 0.94 22.46 16.00
C LYS A 92 1.36 23.42 14.89
N ASP A 93 1.58 22.93 13.67
CA ASP A 93 2.01 23.74 12.51
C ASP A 93 0.88 24.03 11.53
N GLU A 94 -0.37 23.74 11.92
CA GLU A 94 -1.58 23.94 11.11
C GLU A 94 -1.55 23.23 9.74
N SER A 95 -0.63 22.28 9.54
CA SER A 95 -0.51 21.55 8.28
C SER A 95 -1.49 20.38 8.17
N THR A 96 -2.09 19.99 9.31
CA THR A 96 -3.17 19.02 9.39
C THR A 96 -4.30 19.51 10.29
N ARG A 97 -5.46 18.88 10.19
CA ARG A 97 -6.63 19.12 11.05
C ARG A 97 -7.27 17.81 11.49
N PRO A 98 -7.95 17.77 12.65
CA PRO A 98 -8.77 16.62 13.01
C PRO A 98 -9.76 16.25 11.90
N PHE A 99 -9.89 14.95 11.68
CA PHE A 99 -10.73 14.39 10.64
C PHE A 99 -11.59 13.25 11.18
N SER A 100 -12.81 13.13 10.67
CA SER A 100 -13.67 11.97 10.88
C SER A 100 -14.38 11.64 9.57
N PHE A 101 -14.60 10.36 9.31
CA PHE A 101 -15.41 9.94 8.16
C PHE A 101 -16.86 10.41 8.27
N GLU A 102 -17.35 10.75 9.47
CA GLU A 102 -18.65 11.40 9.69
C GLU A 102 -18.77 12.75 8.98
N GLN A 103 -17.63 13.42 8.70
CA GLN A 103 -17.62 14.62 7.88
C GLN A 103 -18.04 14.30 6.44
N ILE A 104 -17.73 13.10 5.93
CA ILE A 104 -18.10 12.64 4.59
C ILE A 104 -19.47 11.95 4.58
N ASP A 105 -19.70 11.05 5.53
CA ASP A 105 -20.93 10.26 5.69
C ASP A 105 -21.34 10.21 7.17
N PRO A 106 -22.40 10.95 7.57
CA PRO A 106 -22.86 11.00 8.95
C PRO A 106 -23.36 9.67 9.51
N THR A 107 -23.62 8.68 8.66
CA THR A 107 -24.04 7.35 9.10
C THR A 107 -22.87 6.50 9.59
N LEU A 108 -21.64 6.86 9.21
CA LEU A 108 -20.42 6.19 9.64
C LEU A 108 -20.01 6.64 11.04
N LYS A 109 -20.73 6.19 12.07
CA LYS A 109 -20.29 6.37 13.46
C LYS A 109 -19.01 5.58 13.70
N ARG A 110 -17.89 6.27 13.93
CA ARG A 110 -16.64 5.59 14.31
C ARG A 110 -16.56 5.52 15.84
N PRO A 111 -16.22 4.35 16.41
CA PRO A 111 -15.92 4.28 17.84
C PRO A 111 -14.62 5.05 18.15
N ASP A 112 -14.64 5.88 19.19
CA ASP A 112 -13.46 6.59 19.71
C ASP A 112 -12.36 5.63 20.19
N THR A 113 -12.80 4.44 20.62
CA THR A 113 -11.94 3.31 20.96
C THR A 113 -11.65 2.46 19.73
N TRP A 114 -10.38 2.16 19.48
CA TRP A 114 -10.02 1.20 18.46
C TRP A 114 -10.62 -0.18 18.77
N GLN A 115 -11.25 -0.79 17.77
CA GLN A 115 -11.75 -2.16 17.85
C GLN A 115 -11.23 -2.97 16.66
N TYR A 116 -10.83 -4.20 16.93
CA TYR A 116 -10.44 -5.14 15.88
C TYR A 116 -11.66 -5.58 15.09
N ASN A 117 -11.54 -5.60 13.76
CA ASN A 117 -12.61 -6.04 12.87
C ASN A 117 -12.02 -6.87 11.72
N LEU A 118 -12.25 -8.19 11.77
CA LEU A 118 -11.82 -9.15 10.74
C LEU A 118 -12.30 -8.74 9.34
N LYS A 119 -13.54 -8.25 9.21
CA LYS A 119 -14.10 -7.85 7.93
C LYS A 119 -13.31 -6.69 7.32
N ALA A 120 -12.89 -5.72 8.13
CA ALA A 120 -12.05 -4.60 7.69
C ALA A 120 -10.63 -5.06 7.35
N SER A 121 -10.02 -5.91 8.17
CA SER A 121 -8.64 -6.39 7.99
C SER A 121 -8.46 -7.27 6.76
N PHE A 122 -9.45 -8.08 6.38
CA PHE A 122 -9.35 -8.99 5.22
C PHE A 122 -9.85 -8.38 3.90
N ASN A 123 -10.76 -7.39 3.93
CA ASN A 123 -11.42 -6.89 2.71
C ASN A 123 -11.00 -5.48 2.28
N TYR A 124 -9.97 -4.89 2.89
CA TYR A 124 -9.60 -3.50 2.57
C TYR A 124 -9.22 -3.31 1.09
N PHE A 125 -8.74 -4.36 0.40
CA PHE A 125 -8.49 -4.36 -1.05
C PHE A 125 -9.75 -4.43 -1.91
N HIS A 126 -10.74 -5.24 -1.49
CA HIS A 126 -11.91 -5.55 -2.30
C HIS A 126 -12.74 -4.30 -2.64
N ASN A 127 -12.86 -3.37 -1.71
CA ASN A 127 -13.66 -2.16 -1.89
C ASN A 127 -13.08 -1.15 -2.89
N LEU A 128 -11.80 -1.25 -3.23
CA LEU A 128 -11.14 -0.32 -4.15
C LEU A 128 -10.74 -0.98 -5.46
N ILE A 129 -10.29 -2.25 -5.42
CA ILE A 129 -9.63 -2.89 -6.56
C ILE A 129 -10.40 -4.12 -7.07
N SER A 130 -11.16 -4.87 -6.27
CA SER A 130 -12.02 -5.97 -6.76
C SER A 130 -13.51 -5.63 -6.63
N VAL A 131 -13.89 -4.47 -7.16
CA VAL A 131 -15.19 -3.83 -6.88
C VAL A 131 -16.41 -4.58 -7.42
N ALA A 132 -16.28 -5.37 -8.50
CA ALA A 132 -17.37 -6.16 -9.07
C ALA A 132 -16.85 -7.30 -9.95
N PRO A 133 -17.53 -8.47 -10.03
CA PRO A 133 -17.24 -9.47 -11.06
C PRO A 133 -17.35 -8.86 -12.48
N PRO A 134 -16.51 -9.27 -13.46
CA PRO A 134 -15.46 -10.28 -13.39
C PRO A 134 -14.08 -9.72 -12.98
N LYS A 135 -14.03 -8.60 -12.23
CA LYS A 135 -12.76 -7.93 -11.89
C LYS A 135 -11.94 -8.73 -10.86
N ILE A 136 -10.68 -8.97 -11.18
CA ILE A 136 -9.64 -9.42 -10.27
C ILE A 136 -8.75 -8.27 -9.83
N THR A 137 -7.95 -8.54 -8.81
CA THR A 137 -7.07 -7.56 -8.19
C THR A 137 -5.61 -7.86 -8.53
N CYS A 138 -4.97 -7.00 -9.30
CA CYS A 138 -3.52 -7.00 -9.55
C CYS A 138 -2.85 -6.10 -8.50
N THR A 139 -2.79 -6.59 -7.26
CA THR A 139 -2.25 -5.80 -6.13
C THR A 139 -0.74 -5.81 -6.08
N THR A 140 -0.20 -4.70 -5.58
CA THR A 140 1.20 -4.60 -5.21
C THR A 140 1.31 -4.20 -3.75
N CYS A 141 2.26 -4.82 -3.06
CA CYS A 141 2.53 -4.59 -1.65
C CYS A 141 4.04 -4.60 -1.47
N HIS A 142 4.64 -3.43 -1.35
CA HIS A 142 6.08 -3.30 -1.31
C HIS A 142 6.53 -2.30 -0.25
N LYS A 143 7.64 -2.64 0.40
CA LYS A 143 8.30 -1.85 1.42
C LYS A 143 9.31 -0.94 0.77
N ILE A 144 9.36 0.30 1.26
CA ILE A 144 10.36 1.30 0.91
C ILE A 144 10.84 2.01 2.19
N PRO A 145 12.03 2.64 2.17
CA PRO A 145 12.44 3.52 3.25
C PRO A 145 11.46 4.70 3.40
N ILE A 146 11.09 5.04 4.63
CA ILE A 146 10.18 6.18 4.88
C ILE A 146 10.77 7.52 4.39
N SER A 147 12.09 7.64 4.36
CA SER A 147 12.80 8.81 3.84
C SER A 147 12.60 9.02 2.35
N GLY A 148 12.29 7.96 1.59
CA GLY A 148 12.01 8.03 0.16
C GLY A 148 10.53 8.31 -0.17
N LEU A 149 9.67 8.53 0.83
CA LEU A 149 8.21 8.60 0.65
C LEU A 149 7.79 9.60 -0.44
N GLU A 150 8.36 10.81 -0.45
CA GLU A 150 8.03 11.83 -1.44
C GLU A 150 8.42 11.39 -2.87
N GLU A 151 9.70 11.12 -3.10
CA GLU A 151 10.23 10.73 -4.41
C GLU A 151 9.58 9.44 -4.94
N LEU A 152 9.49 8.40 -4.10
CA LEU A 152 8.98 7.10 -4.52
C LEU A 152 7.46 7.13 -4.77
N SER A 153 6.71 7.98 -4.07
CA SER A 153 5.29 8.21 -4.39
C SER A 153 5.12 8.87 -5.76
N GLN A 154 6.02 9.78 -6.15
CA GLN A 154 6.00 10.40 -7.48
C GLN A 154 6.33 9.39 -8.57
N LYS A 155 7.37 8.57 -8.38
CA LYS A 155 7.71 7.46 -9.30
C LYS A 155 6.54 6.49 -9.48
N ALA A 156 5.89 6.09 -8.39
CA ALA A 156 4.74 5.20 -8.44
C ALA A 156 3.53 5.82 -9.17
N GLN A 157 3.27 7.11 -8.98
CA GLN A 157 2.23 7.84 -9.72
C GLN A 157 2.58 8.01 -11.20
N GLN A 158 3.85 8.32 -11.51
CA GLN A 158 4.31 8.51 -12.88
C GLN A 158 4.14 7.23 -13.70
N PHE A 159 4.42 6.06 -13.12
CA PHE A 159 4.15 4.78 -13.75
C PHE A 159 2.67 4.67 -14.20
N ASP A 160 1.73 5.02 -13.33
CA ASP A 160 0.30 4.94 -13.63
C ASP A 160 -0.12 5.97 -14.69
N ILE A 161 0.53 7.14 -14.73
CA ILE A 161 0.32 8.17 -15.76
C ILE A 161 0.83 7.69 -17.12
N ASP A 162 2.05 7.17 -17.19
CA ASP A 162 2.70 6.74 -18.43
C ASP A 162 1.96 5.57 -19.09
N HIS A 163 1.33 4.73 -18.26
CA HIS A 163 0.61 3.54 -18.70
C HIS A 163 -0.92 3.72 -18.70
N ASN A 164 -1.43 4.94 -18.51
CA ASN A 164 -2.88 5.16 -18.40
C ASN A 164 -3.67 4.71 -19.64
N LYS A 165 -3.04 4.74 -20.83
CA LYS A 165 -3.63 4.31 -22.12
C LYS A 165 -3.46 2.83 -22.41
N THR A 166 -2.59 2.11 -21.69
CA THR A 166 -2.37 0.68 -21.91
C THR A 166 -3.34 -0.17 -21.10
N TYR A 167 -3.91 0.39 -20.04
CA TYR A 167 -4.91 -0.31 -19.25
C TYR A 167 -6.19 -0.62 -20.05
N PRO A 168 -6.79 -1.80 -19.85
CA PRO A 168 -8.11 -2.09 -20.41
C PRO A 168 -9.16 -1.06 -19.97
N PRO A 169 -10.17 -0.73 -20.81
CA PRO A 169 -11.26 0.16 -20.43
C PRO A 169 -11.94 -0.26 -19.12
N GLY A 170 -12.21 0.70 -18.24
CA GLY A 170 -12.80 0.45 -16.91
C GLY A 170 -11.81 -0.05 -15.85
N THR A 171 -10.51 0.02 -16.15
CA THR A 171 -9.45 -0.20 -15.16
C THR A 171 -9.24 1.07 -14.33
N MET A 172 -9.11 0.88 -13.03
CA MET A 172 -8.75 1.84 -12.01
C MET A 172 -7.40 1.40 -11.45
N ALA A 173 -6.36 2.15 -11.79
CA ALA A 173 -5.05 2.04 -11.18
C ALA A 173 -4.94 3.00 -10.00
N ILE A 174 -4.41 2.50 -8.89
CA ILE A 174 -4.07 3.31 -7.72
C ILE A 174 -2.64 2.97 -7.30
N TRP A 175 -1.77 3.97 -7.28
CA TRP A 175 -0.37 3.79 -6.86
C TRP A 175 -0.30 3.31 -5.40
N ALA A 176 -1.19 3.81 -4.54
CA ALA A 176 -1.46 3.30 -3.20
C ALA A 176 -2.94 3.49 -2.81
N GLY A 177 -3.56 2.42 -2.32
CA GLY A 177 -4.80 2.43 -1.56
C GLY A 177 -4.58 2.74 -0.07
N VAL A 178 -3.43 2.34 0.48
CA VAL A 178 -2.99 2.69 1.83
C VAL A 178 -1.46 2.71 1.90
N ILE A 179 -0.94 3.59 2.74
CA ILE A 179 0.47 3.66 3.12
C ILE A 179 0.56 3.24 4.59
N ALA A 180 1.16 2.09 4.88
CA ALA A 180 1.35 1.63 6.25
C ALA A 180 2.78 1.92 6.73
N PHE A 181 2.94 2.55 7.89
CA PHE A 181 4.25 2.87 8.43
C PHE A 181 4.72 1.77 9.36
N MET A 182 5.97 1.31 9.22
CA MET A 182 6.56 0.24 10.01
C MET A 182 7.48 0.82 11.11
N PRO A 183 7.67 0.10 12.24
CA PRO A 183 8.57 0.56 13.30
C PRO A 183 10.04 0.66 12.86
N ASN A 184 10.46 -0.12 11.87
CA ASN A 184 11.84 -0.24 11.42
C ASN A 184 12.26 0.84 10.38
N GLY A 185 11.58 1.99 10.34
CA GLY A 185 11.90 3.07 9.41
C GLY A 185 11.47 2.85 7.96
N ASN A 186 10.69 1.81 7.67
CA ASN A 186 10.08 1.59 6.35
C ASN A 186 8.61 2.01 6.33
N CYS A 187 8.07 2.23 5.14
CA CYS A 187 6.63 2.21 4.91
C CYS A 187 6.28 1.24 3.78
N ILE A 188 5.03 0.81 3.75
CA ILE A 188 4.48 -0.11 2.76
C ILE A 188 3.51 0.67 1.89
N PHE A 189 3.77 0.72 0.59
CA PHE A 189 2.76 1.09 -0.38
C PHE A 189 1.95 -0.13 -0.74
N VAL A 190 0.65 0.03 -0.61
CA VAL A 190 -0.30 -1.02 -0.89
C VAL A 190 -1.23 -0.50 -1.96
N GLY A 191 -0.99 -0.87 -3.21
CA GLY A 191 -1.69 -0.34 -4.39
C GLY A 191 -1.93 -1.42 -5.44
N GLY A 192 -2.04 -1.02 -6.71
CA GLY A 192 -2.25 -1.93 -7.83
C GLY A 192 -3.30 -1.41 -8.80
N PHE A 193 -3.96 -2.31 -9.51
CA PHE A 193 -5.08 -1.99 -10.38
C PHE A 193 -6.05 -3.16 -10.46
N ASN A 194 -7.29 -2.87 -10.88
CA ASN A 194 -8.26 -3.92 -11.17
C ASN A 194 -8.12 -4.38 -12.62
N ALA A 195 -8.35 -5.65 -12.87
CA ALA A 195 -8.25 -6.23 -14.21
C ALA A 195 -9.47 -7.09 -14.51
N ASP A 196 -9.88 -7.17 -15.77
CA ASP A 196 -10.92 -8.12 -16.18
C ASP A 196 -10.33 -9.53 -16.23
N ASN A 197 -10.92 -10.47 -15.49
CA ASN A 197 -10.57 -11.88 -15.61
C ASN A 197 -11.37 -12.56 -16.72
N VAL A 198 -11.19 -12.07 -17.94
CA VAL A 198 -11.71 -12.66 -19.17
C VAL A 198 -10.54 -13.02 -20.07
N GLU A 199 -10.70 -14.07 -20.87
CA GLU A 199 -9.60 -14.69 -21.62
C GLU A 199 -8.85 -13.68 -22.49
N GLU A 200 -9.58 -12.78 -23.16
CA GLU A 200 -9.05 -11.80 -24.09
C GLU A 200 -8.20 -10.71 -23.42
N LYS A 201 -8.40 -10.48 -22.12
CA LYS A 201 -7.74 -9.40 -21.35
C LYS A 201 -6.77 -9.90 -20.29
N ARG A 202 -6.77 -11.22 -20.00
CA ARG A 202 -5.98 -11.80 -18.92
C ARG A 202 -4.49 -11.57 -19.16
N GLN A 203 -3.99 -11.88 -20.36
CA GLN A 203 -2.57 -11.75 -20.67
C GLN A 203 -2.08 -10.30 -20.53
N LEU A 204 -2.80 -9.34 -21.16
CA LEU A 204 -2.49 -7.91 -21.04
C LEU A 204 -2.47 -7.44 -19.57
N SER A 205 -3.41 -7.91 -18.76
CA SER A 205 -3.48 -7.57 -17.33
C SER A 205 -2.29 -8.12 -16.55
N MET A 206 -1.89 -9.35 -16.85
CA MET A 206 -0.72 -9.99 -16.24
C MET A 206 0.58 -9.31 -16.65
N ASP A 207 0.75 -9.00 -17.94
CA ASP A 207 1.93 -8.31 -18.46
C ASP A 207 2.11 -6.93 -17.81
N LEU A 208 1.02 -6.15 -17.69
CA LEU A 208 1.04 -4.86 -16.99
C LEU A 208 1.33 -5.01 -15.50
N TRP A 209 0.84 -6.08 -14.86
CA TRP A 209 1.10 -6.31 -13.45
C TRP A 209 2.57 -6.66 -13.21
N HIS A 210 3.12 -7.56 -14.02
CA HIS A 210 4.54 -7.90 -13.98
C HIS A 210 5.41 -6.66 -14.25
N LYS A 211 5.08 -5.88 -15.28
CA LYS A 211 5.76 -4.62 -15.60
C LYS A 211 5.76 -3.64 -14.42
N LYS A 212 4.62 -3.47 -13.75
CA LYS A 212 4.51 -2.62 -12.55
C LYS A 212 5.39 -3.14 -11.41
N ILE A 213 5.41 -4.45 -11.16
CA ILE A 213 6.23 -5.04 -10.09
C ILE A 213 7.73 -4.89 -10.42
N ARG A 214 8.14 -5.15 -11.66
CA ARG A 214 9.54 -4.94 -12.09
C ARG A 214 9.98 -3.50 -11.89
N TYR A 215 9.15 -2.53 -12.29
CA TYR A 215 9.42 -1.11 -12.04
C TYR A 215 9.60 -0.82 -10.54
N GLN A 216 8.76 -1.40 -9.68
CA GLN A 216 8.86 -1.26 -8.23
C GLN A 216 10.17 -1.80 -7.67
N VAL A 217 10.57 -2.99 -8.12
CA VAL A 217 11.85 -3.60 -7.73
C VAL A 217 13.03 -2.72 -8.17
N ARG A 218 13.02 -2.20 -9.39
CA ARG A 218 14.11 -1.37 -9.93
C ARG A 218 14.30 -0.04 -9.19
N TYR A 219 13.26 0.54 -8.60
CA TYR A 219 13.43 1.72 -7.73
C TYR A 219 13.79 1.38 -6.27
N GLY A 220 14.03 0.11 -5.96
CA GLY A 220 14.50 -0.35 -4.65
C GLY A 220 13.42 -0.87 -3.71
N ALA A 221 12.23 -1.22 -4.20
CA ALA A 221 11.15 -1.72 -3.37
C ALA A 221 11.30 -3.22 -3.02
N ALA A 222 10.95 -3.59 -1.78
CA ALA A 222 10.98 -4.97 -1.32
C ALA A 222 9.56 -5.54 -1.12
N HIS A 223 9.21 -6.56 -1.88
CA HIS A 223 7.91 -7.24 -1.82
C HIS A 223 7.89 -8.37 -0.77
N TYR A 224 6.71 -8.76 -0.27
CA TYR A 224 6.58 -9.79 0.77
C TYR A 224 5.47 -10.83 0.55
N TRP A 225 4.52 -10.59 -0.36
CA TRP A 225 3.54 -11.60 -0.81
C TRP A 225 4.00 -12.21 -2.13
N LEU A 226 4.97 -13.11 -2.04
CA LEU A 226 5.74 -13.61 -3.18
C LEU A 226 5.02 -14.79 -3.86
N GLY A 227 3.77 -14.55 -4.26
CA GLY A 227 3.04 -15.44 -5.17
C GLY A 227 3.79 -15.60 -6.50
N GLU A 228 3.26 -16.44 -7.40
CA GLU A 228 3.89 -16.73 -8.71
C GLU A 228 4.31 -15.45 -9.44
N SER A 229 3.36 -14.57 -9.75
CA SER A 229 3.59 -13.34 -10.51
C SER A 229 4.62 -12.41 -9.87
N ILE A 230 4.48 -12.12 -8.57
CA ILE A 230 5.41 -11.23 -7.87
C ILE A 230 6.82 -11.84 -7.80
N SER A 231 6.92 -13.13 -7.53
CA SER A 231 8.22 -13.81 -7.45
C SER A 231 8.95 -13.84 -8.79
N GLN A 232 8.23 -14.10 -9.88
CA GLN A 232 8.76 -14.04 -11.24
C GLN A 232 9.21 -12.63 -11.58
N SER A 233 8.36 -11.62 -11.34
CA SER A 233 8.72 -10.22 -11.61
C SER A 233 9.95 -9.72 -10.86
N ILE A 234 10.20 -10.18 -9.63
CA ILE A 234 11.43 -9.82 -8.90
C ILE A 234 12.66 -10.43 -9.58
N THR A 235 12.55 -11.69 -10.00
CA THR A 235 13.59 -12.36 -10.78
C THR A 235 13.82 -11.65 -12.11
N GLU A 236 12.76 -11.39 -12.88
CA GLU A 236 12.78 -10.72 -14.18
C GLU A 236 13.38 -9.29 -14.09
N ALA A 237 13.22 -8.62 -12.94
CA ALA A 237 13.82 -7.31 -12.69
C ALA A 237 15.33 -7.34 -12.41
N GLY A 238 15.94 -8.53 -12.30
CA GLY A 238 17.36 -8.66 -11.99
C GLY A 238 17.71 -8.34 -10.54
N ALA A 239 16.79 -8.59 -9.60
CA ALA A 239 16.99 -8.25 -8.18
C ALA A 239 18.09 -9.05 -7.48
N PHE A 240 18.52 -10.18 -8.05
CA PHE A 240 19.42 -11.13 -7.41
C PHE A 240 20.74 -11.23 -8.15
N THR A 241 21.83 -11.30 -7.38
CA THR A 241 23.15 -11.64 -7.92
C THR A 241 23.19 -13.09 -8.37
N SER A 242 24.14 -13.43 -9.24
CA SER A 242 24.40 -14.82 -9.65
C SER A 242 24.65 -15.74 -8.45
N ASP A 243 25.35 -15.24 -7.43
CA ASP A 243 25.68 -16.01 -6.22
C ASP A 243 24.42 -16.33 -5.41
N PHE A 244 23.51 -15.37 -5.26
CA PHE A 244 22.24 -15.61 -4.58
C PHE A 244 21.35 -16.57 -5.37
N VAL A 245 21.30 -16.42 -6.70
CA VAL A 245 20.56 -17.34 -7.58
C VAL A 245 21.08 -18.77 -7.42
N LYS A 246 22.40 -18.97 -7.45
CA LYS A 246 23.01 -20.28 -7.25
C LYS A 246 22.66 -20.85 -5.88
N PHE A 247 22.87 -20.08 -4.81
CA PHE A 247 22.51 -20.48 -3.45
C PHE A 247 21.04 -20.91 -3.34
N PHE A 248 20.13 -20.15 -3.95
CA PHE A 248 18.71 -20.43 -3.89
C PHE A 248 18.33 -21.71 -4.67
N LYS A 249 18.95 -21.94 -5.83
CA LYS A 249 18.80 -23.20 -6.60
C LYS A 249 19.37 -24.41 -5.85
N ASP A 250 20.51 -24.26 -5.19
CA ASP A 250 21.12 -25.31 -4.37
C ASP A 250 20.19 -25.71 -3.21
N MET A 251 19.64 -24.73 -2.50
CA MET A 251 18.64 -24.96 -1.45
C MET A 251 17.40 -25.67 -2.00
N LYS A 252 16.86 -25.20 -3.13
CA LYS A 252 15.67 -25.79 -3.76
C LYS A 252 15.90 -27.26 -4.10
N LYS A 253 17.02 -27.58 -4.76
CA LYS A 253 17.37 -28.96 -5.13
C LYS A 253 17.56 -29.86 -3.91
N ALA A 254 18.13 -29.33 -2.82
CA ALA A 254 18.34 -30.11 -1.61
C ALA A 254 17.02 -30.56 -0.96
N VAL A 255 15.97 -29.74 -1.00
CA VAL A 255 14.67 -30.03 -0.37
C VAL A 255 13.61 -30.57 -1.34
N ASP A 256 13.76 -30.27 -2.64
CA ASP A 256 12.82 -30.63 -3.70
C ASP A 256 13.59 -30.98 -4.98
N PRO A 257 14.26 -32.16 -5.02
CA PRO A 257 15.16 -32.53 -6.10
C PRO A 257 14.47 -32.67 -7.46
N ASN A 258 13.15 -32.87 -7.48
CA ASN A 258 12.33 -32.98 -8.68
C ASN A 258 11.57 -31.69 -9.01
N PHE A 259 11.79 -30.60 -8.25
CA PHE A 259 11.20 -29.28 -8.48
C PHE A 259 9.66 -29.27 -8.55
N LEU A 260 8.99 -30.08 -7.73
CA LEU A 260 7.52 -30.22 -7.72
C LEU A 260 6.81 -29.10 -6.95
N LEU A 261 7.47 -28.50 -5.96
CA LEU A 261 6.86 -27.53 -5.05
C LEU A 261 6.87 -26.13 -5.65
N SER A 262 5.73 -25.65 -6.18
CA SER A 262 5.60 -24.31 -6.79
C SER A 262 6.63 -24.03 -7.91
N PRO A 263 6.71 -24.86 -8.96
CA PRO A 263 7.75 -24.76 -10.00
C PRO A 263 7.81 -23.41 -10.72
N ASN A 264 6.69 -22.70 -10.79
CA ASN A 264 6.63 -21.40 -11.47
C ASN A 264 7.21 -20.26 -10.64
N LYS A 265 7.30 -20.40 -9.31
CA LYS A 265 7.83 -19.30 -8.49
C LYS A 265 9.29 -19.05 -8.82
N TRP A 266 9.66 -17.77 -8.94
CA TRP A 266 11.03 -17.32 -9.21
C TRP A 266 11.66 -17.84 -10.52
N HIS A 267 10.87 -18.45 -11.41
CA HIS A 267 11.35 -19.23 -12.57
C HIS A 267 12.23 -20.44 -12.19
N LEU A 268 11.94 -21.10 -11.07
CA LEU A 268 12.65 -22.31 -10.63
C LEU A 268 12.02 -23.59 -11.18
N TYR A 269 12.05 -23.77 -12.50
CA TYR A 269 11.46 -24.94 -13.16
C TYR A 269 12.32 -26.20 -13.04
N SER A 270 13.65 -26.05 -13.02
CA SER A 270 14.60 -27.14 -12.83
C SER A 270 15.96 -26.61 -12.33
N TYR A 271 16.87 -27.51 -11.94
CA TYR A 271 18.21 -27.10 -11.51
C TYR A 271 19.09 -26.59 -12.64
N GLU A 272 18.94 -27.10 -13.87
CA GLU A 272 19.77 -26.66 -15.00
C GLU A 272 19.23 -25.39 -15.67
N ASP A 273 18.01 -24.96 -15.30
CA ASP A 273 17.38 -23.84 -15.97
C ASP A 273 18.11 -22.52 -15.70
N ASP A 274 18.48 -21.82 -16.77
CA ASP A 274 19.16 -20.53 -16.66
C ASP A 274 18.15 -19.42 -16.39
N ILE A 275 18.20 -18.87 -15.18
CA ILE A 275 17.30 -17.80 -14.75
C ILE A 275 17.55 -16.50 -15.52
N THR A 276 18.77 -16.28 -16.02
CA THR A 276 19.14 -15.01 -16.68
C THR A 276 18.38 -14.77 -17.99
N LYS A 277 17.88 -15.85 -18.62
CA LYS A 277 17.05 -15.74 -19.83
C LYS A 277 15.69 -15.06 -19.58
N TYR A 278 15.27 -14.94 -18.33
CA TYR A 278 14.03 -14.28 -17.93
C TYR A 278 14.23 -12.81 -17.56
N LEU A 279 15.47 -12.30 -17.57
CA LEU A 279 15.73 -10.90 -17.28
C LEU A 279 15.09 -10.00 -18.34
N VAL A 280 14.38 -8.99 -17.88
CA VAL A 280 13.78 -7.96 -18.73
C VAL A 280 14.58 -6.69 -18.48
N ASN A 281 15.27 -6.17 -19.51
CA ASN A 281 16.12 -4.99 -19.39
C ASN A 281 15.46 -3.70 -19.90
N ASP A 282 14.57 -3.81 -20.90
CA ASP A 282 13.99 -2.67 -21.60
C ASP A 282 12.48 -2.61 -21.40
N GLU A 283 11.97 -1.54 -20.76
CA GLU A 283 10.55 -1.32 -20.50
C GLU A 283 10.10 0.13 -20.36
#